data_AF-A0A7S2K0E2-F1
#
_entry.id   AF-A0A7S2K0E2-F1
#
_cell.length_a   1.000
_cell.length_b   1.000
_cell.length_c   1.000
_cell.angle_alpha   90.00
_cell.angle_beta   90.00
_cell.angle_gamma   90.00
#
_symmetry.space_group_name_H-M   'P 1'
#
loop_
_entity.id
_entity.type
_entity.pdbx_description
1 polymer ?
#
loop_
_entity_poly.entity_id
_entity_poly.type
_entity_poly.pdbx_seq_one_letter_code
_entity_poly.pdbx_strand_id
1 'polypeptide(L)'
;QLILNPNLPPVQGTGSQGTFYDRIAQDREILKVVLLLTGSIQSAKNQCNLYLEQFSEYEWCWKDDIAKAYKKFKDEEPSLDEFEAKLKYFVGIENKVEQMDGQHQISALMLQATSLSKGLRELANKWKESFAAQLHKEAFSRLDTVFDMVKTERKRLLREVSSGDIDALAYVMQTLRDVRSKQSEIELEFDLALLLP
;
A
#
# COMPACT_ATOMS: atom_id res chain seq x y z
N GLN A 1 -49.17 -14.19 -12.56
CA GLN A 1 -48.79 -14.65 -11.21
C GLN A 1 -49.46 -15.99 -10.97
N LEU A 2 -48.74 -17.10 -11.20
CA LEU A 2 -49.24 -18.44 -10.91
C LEU A 2 -49.07 -18.67 -9.40
N ILE A 3 -50.20 -18.57 -8.69
CA ILE A 3 -50.28 -18.77 -7.25
C ILE A 3 -50.06 -20.27 -7.01
N LEU A 4 -48.85 -20.63 -6.57
CA LEU A 4 -48.58 -21.95 -5.98
C LEU A 4 -49.22 -21.95 -4.58
N ASN A 5 -50.45 -22.43 -4.52
CA ASN A 5 -51.18 -22.58 -3.28
C ASN A 5 -50.60 -23.78 -2.50
N PRO A 6 -50.01 -23.59 -1.31
CA PRO A 6 -49.20 -24.60 -0.62
C PRO A 6 -50.00 -25.76 0.02
N ASN A 7 -51.33 -25.75 -0.09
CA ASN A 7 -52.22 -26.76 0.49
C ASN A 7 -52.96 -27.64 -0.55
N LEU A 8 -52.42 -27.78 -1.77
CA LEU A 8 -52.97 -28.78 -2.68
C LEU A 8 -52.62 -30.19 -2.20
N PRO A 9 -53.59 -31.13 -2.14
CA PRO A 9 -53.27 -32.53 -1.93
C PRO A 9 -52.31 -33.01 -3.03
N PRO A 10 -51.40 -33.96 -2.73
CA PRO A 10 -50.49 -34.48 -3.74
C PRO A 10 -51.30 -34.98 -4.94
N VAL A 11 -51.04 -34.43 -6.12
CA VAL A 11 -51.64 -34.89 -7.37
C VAL A 11 -51.15 -36.32 -7.58
N GLN A 12 -51.93 -37.31 -7.16
CA GLN A 12 -51.60 -38.71 -7.37
C GLN A 12 -51.82 -39.03 -8.84
N GLY A 13 -50.72 -39.18 -9.59
CA GLY A 13 -50.77 -39.64 -10.97
C GLY A 13 -51.33 -41.06 -11.00
N THR A 14 -52.54 -41.24 -11.54
CA THR A 14 -53.26 -42.52 -11.61
C THR A 14 -52.71 -43.48 -12.68
N GLY A 15 -51.51 -43.24 -13.22
CA GLY A 15 -50.89 -44.07 -14.26
C GLY A 15 -49.49 -44.55 -13.86
N SER A 16 -49.04 -45.66 -14.46
CA SER A 16 -47.74 -46.35 -14.18
C SER A 16 -46.47 -45.51 -14.40
N GLN A 17 -46.62 -44.24 -14.75
CA GLN A 17 -45.58 -43.32 -15.22
C GLN A 17 -45.50 -42.03 -14.37
N GLY A 18 -46.07 -42.05 -13.15
CA GLY A 18 -46.00 -40.93 -12.19
C GLY A 18 -46.70 -39.66 -12.65
N THR A 19 -46.50 -38.58 -11.89
CA THR A 19 -46.97 -37.24 -12.25
C THR A 19 -46.14 -36.64 -13.38
N PHE A 20 -46.63 -35.57 -14.02
CA PHE A 20 -45.83 -34.82 -15.00
C PHE A 20 -44.50 -34.32 -14.42
N TYR A 21 -44.49 -33.94 -13.14
CA TYR A 21 -43.27 -33.57 -12.42
C TYR A 21 -42.29 -34.74 -12.29
N ASP A 22 -42.76 -35.95 -11.99
CA ASP A 22 -41.90 -37.14 -11.89
C ASP A 22 -41.25 -37.49 -13.22
N ARG A 23 -41.98 -37.32 -14.33
CA ARG A 23 -41.43 -37.54 -15.68
C ARG A 23 -40.33 -36.55 -16.02
N ILE A 24 -40.51 -35.26 -15.70
CA ILE A 24 -39.49 -34.23 -15.89
C ILE A 24 -38.26 -34.50 -15.00
N ALA A 25 -38.48 -34.89 -13.74
CA ALA A 25 -37.39 -35.16 -12.80
C ALA A 25 -36.53 -36.37 -13.19
N GLN A 26 -37.11 -37.34 -13.90
CA GLN A 26 -36.41 -38.55 -14.38
C GLN A 26 -35.89 -38.42 -15.82
N ASP A 27 -36.17 -37.31 -16.51
CA ASP A 27 -35.73 -37.10 -17.87
C ASP A 27 -34.20 -36.98 -17.93
N ARG A 28 -33.58 -37.90 -18.68
CA ARG A 28 -32.12 -37.99 -18.80
C ARG A 28 -31.51 -36.78 -19.49
N GLU A 29 -32.22 -36.13 -20.41
CA GLU A 29 -31.71 -34.93 -21.08
C GLU A 29 -31.71 -33.74 -20.13
N ILE A 30 -32.77 -33.58 -19.34
CA ILE A 30 -32.88 -32.52 -18.33
C ILE A 30 -31.79 -32.71 -17.26
N LEU A 31 -31.61 -33.93 -16.75
CA LEU A 31 -30.56 -34.24 -15.78
C LEU A 31 -29.15 -33.95 -16.31
N LYS A 32 -28.87 -34.25 -17.60
CA LYS A 32 -27.59 -33.92 -18.24
C LYS A 32 -27.35 -32.41 -18.30
N VAL A 33 -28.36 -31.62 -18.67
CA VAL A 33 -28.26 -30.16 -18.74
C VAL A 33 -28.05 -29.56 -17.35
N VAL A 34 -28.76 -30.06 -16.34
CA VAL A 34 -28.57 -29.64 -14.94
C VAL A 34 -27.14 -29.93 -14.49
N LEU A 35 -26.60 -31.12 -14.79
CA LEU A 35 -25.22 -31.49 -14.43
C LEU A 35 -24.18 -30.58 -15.12
N LEU A 36 -24.37 -30.29 -16.41
CA LEU A 36 -23.53 -29.35 -17.17
C LEU A 36 -23.58 -27.93 -16.58
N LEU A 37 -24.77 -27.47 -16.19
CA LEU A 37 -24.95 -26.17 -15.56
C LEU A 37 -24.24 -26.11 -14.20
N THR A 38 -24.37 -27.14 -13.36
CA THR A 38 -23.64 -27.22 -12.09
C THR A 38 -22.13 -27.18 -12.29
N GLY A 39 -21.61 -27.91 -13.29
CA GLY A 39 -20.19 -27.85 -13.68
C GLY A 39 -19.75 -26.44 -14.12
N SER A 40 -20.59 -25.75 -14.90
CA SER A 40 -20.32 -24.39 -15.39
C SER A 40 -20.31 -23.38 -14.24
N ILE A 41 -21.22 -23.49 -13.28
CA ILE A 41 -21.26 -22.67 -12.07
C ILE A 41 -19.99 -22.89 -11.23
N GLN A 42 -19.58 -24.14 -11.03
CA GLN A 42 -18.37 -24.45 -10.28
C GLN A 42 -17.11 -23.93 -10.98
N SER A 43 -17.05 -24.03 -12.31
CA SER A 43 -15.96 -23.46 -13.11
C SER A 43 -15.89 -21.93 -12.98
N ALA A 44 -17.03 -21.25 -13.07
CA ALA A 44 -17.10 -19.80 -12.87
C ALA A 44 -16.65 -19.39 -11.47
N LYS A 45 -17.03 -20.14 -10.43
CA LYS A 45 -16.55 -19.92 -9.05
C LYS A 45 -15.03 -20.06 -8.95
N ASN A 46 -14.44 -21.07 -9.58
CA ASN A 46 -13.00 -21.26 -9.58
C ASN A 46 -12.28 -20.10 -10.30
N GLN A 47 -12.81 -19.63 -11.43
CA GLN A 47 -12.27 -18.46 -12.14
C GLN A 47 -12.36 -17.19 -11.28
N CYS A 48 -13.46 -16.97 -10.56
CA CYS A 48 -13.56 -15.87 -9.60
C CYS A 48 -12.50 -15.95 -8.50
N ASN A 49 -12.26 -17.14 -7.95
CA ASN A 49 -11.23 -17.33 -6.92
C ASN A 49 -9.83 -17.05 -7.45
N LEU A 50 -9.50 -17.50 -8.67
CA LEU A 50 -8.23 -17.21 -9.32
C LEU A 50 -8.03 -15.70 -9.55
N TYR A 51 -9.10 -14.99 -9.91
CA TYR A 51 -9.05 -13.53 -10.02
C TYR A 51 -8.82 -12.87 -8.66
N LEU A 52 -9.49 -13.35 -7.60
CA LEU A 52 -9.28 -12.85 -6.23
C LEU A 52 -7.88 -13.14 -5.69
N GLU A 53 -7.28 -14.28 -6.04
CA GLU A 53 -5.91 -14.63 -5.65
C GLU A 53 -4.87 -13.62 -6.16
N GLN A 54 -5.10 -12.96 -7.30
CA GLN A 54 -4.22 -11.89 -7.78
C GLN A 54 -4.10 -10.73 -6.78
N PHE A 55 -5.16 -10.49 -6.00
CA PHE A 55 -5.15 -9.43 -4.99
C PHE A 55 -4.41 -9.83 -3.70
N SER A 56 -4.11 -11.12 -3.51
CA SER A 56 -3.36 -11.59 -2.34
C SER A 56 -1.93 -11.03 -2.29
N GLU A 57 -1.36 -10.61 -3.42
CA GLU A 57 -0.07 -9.90 -3.47
C GLU A 57 -0.10 -8.57 -2.69
N TYR A 58 -1.27 -7.92 -2.61
CA TYR A 58 -1.45 -6.65 -1.90
C TYR A 58 -1.89 -6.83 -0.45
N GLU A 59 -1.91 -8.06 0.06
CA GLU A 59 -2.47 -8.38 1.38
C GLU A 59 -1.75 -7.68 2.53
N TRP A 60 -0.44 -7.46 2.39
CA TRP A 60 0.37 -6.70 3.34
C TRP A 60 -0.14 -5.25 3.50
N CYS A 61 -0.75 -4.64 2.48
CA CYS A 61 -1.27 -3.26 2.57
C CYS A 61 -2.35 -3.10 3.65
N TRP A 62 -3.14 -4.14 3.92
CA TRP A 62 -4.22 -4.08 4.91
C TRP A 62 -3.98 -4.93 6.16
N LYS A 63 -3.10 -5.93 6.11
CA LYS A 63 -2.76 -6.76 7.28
C LYS A 63 -1.69 -6.12 8.16
N ASP A 64 -0.73 -5.42 7.57
CA ASP A 64 0.40 -4.88 8.33
C ASP A 64 0.11 -3.50 8.91
N ASP A 65 0.73 -3.25 10.06
CA ASP A 65 0.71 -1.95 10.71
C ASP A 65 1.86 -1.09 10.19
N ILE A 66 1.51 0.04 9.59
CA ILE A 66 2.43 1.02 9.01
C ILE A 66 3.52 1.42 10.01
N ALA A 67 3.17 1.65 11.28
CA ALA A 67 4.12 2.08 12.29
C ALA A 67 5.11 0.96 12.68
N LYS A 68 4.64 -0.29 12.69
CA LYS A 68 5.53 -1.44 12.95
C LYS A 68 6.46 -1.71 11.77
N ALA A 69 5.95 -1.61 10.55
CA ALA A 69 6.74 -1.77 9.34
C ALA A 69 7.81 -0.67 9.22
N TYR A 70 7.47 0.58 9.54
CA TYR A 70 8.44 1.67 9.59
C TYR A 70 9.51 1.45 10.65
N LYS A 71 9.15 1.03 11.87
CA LYS A 71 10.13 0.74 12.92
C LYS A 71 11.13 -0.33 12.50
N LYS A 72 10.65 -1.44 11.96
CA LYS A 72 11.53 -2.50 11.44
C LYS A 72 12.46 -1.99 10.34
N PHE A 73 11.93 -1.18 9.43
CA PHE A 73 12.72 -0.59 8.37
C PHE A 73 13.76 0.40 8.92
N LYS A 74 13.41 1.18 9.95
CA LYS A 74 14.33 2.11 10.61
C LYS A 74 15.43 1.38 11.40
N ASP A 75 15.09 0.28 12.07
CA ASP A 75 16.05 -0.53 12.83
C ASP A 75 17.14 -1.15 11.93
N GLU A 76 16.90 -1.24 10.62
CA GLU A 76 17.85 -1.70 9.61
C GLU A 76 18.86 -0.62 9.19
N GLU A 77 18.75 0.60 9.73
CA GLU A 77 19.53 1.80 9.35
C GLU A 77 19.70 1.96 7.82
N PRO A 78 18.58 2.01 7.07
CA PRO A 78 18.63 2.00 5.62
C PRO A 78 19.26 3.27 5.07
N SER A 79 19.96 3.13 3.96
CA SER A 79 20.50 4.29 3.24
C SER A 79 19.37 5.12 2.63
N LEU A 80 19.67 6.37 2.26
CA LEU A 80 18.68 7.22 1.57
C LEU A 80 18.22 6.57 0.26
N ASP A 81 19.13 5.94 -0.49
CA ASP A 81 18.82 5.29 -1.76
C ASP A 81 17.83 4.13 -1.56
N GLU A 82 17.97 3.39 -0.46
CA GLU A 82 17.05 2.30 -0.10
C GLU A 82 15.68 2.85 0.30
N PHE A 83 15.64 4.01 0.96
CA PHE A 83 14.40 4.72 1.25
C PHE A 83 13.70 5.19 -0.02
N GLU A 84 14.43 5.80 -0.96
CA GLU A 84 13.89 6.23 -2.25
C GLU A 84 13.39 5.02 -3.06
N ALA A 85 14.13 3.91 -3.07
CA ALA A 85 13.72 2.68 -3.70
C ALA A 85 12.41 2.12 -3.09
N LYS A 86 12.27 2.17 -1.76
CA LYS A 86 11.03 1.79 -1.05
C LYS A 86 9.87 2.69 -1.45
N LEU A 87 10.10 4.01 -1.56
CA LEU A 87 9.07 4.97 -1.95
C LEU A 87 8.62 4.77 -3.40
N LYS A 88 9.58 4.57 -4.31
CA LYS A 88 9.33 4.20 -5.72
C LYS A 88 8.56 2.90 -5.84
N TYR A 89 8.82 1.93 -4.97
CA TYR A 89 8.05 0.69 -4.91
C TYR A 89 6.57 0.94 -4.58
N PHE A 90 6.26 1.79 -3.58
CA PHE A 90 4.87 2.16 -3.28
C PHE A 90 4.17 2.89 -4.44
N VAL A 91 4.89 3.80 -5.11
CA VAL A 91 4.36 4.48 -6.32
C VAL A 91 4.12 3.48 -7.46
N GLY A 92 5.02 2.50 -7.63
CA GLY A 92 4.86 1.42 -8.60
C GLY A 92 3.60 0.58 -8.34
N ILE A 93 3.28 0.30 -7.07
CA ILE A 93 2.05 -0.38 -6.68
C ILE A 93 0.82 0.47 -6.98
N GLU A 94 0.86 1.76 -6.66
CA GLU A 94 -0.24 2.67 -6.97
C GLU A 94 -0.57 2.67 -8.46
N ASN A 95 0.46 2.77 -9.31
CA ASN A 95 0.33 2.72 -10.77
C ASN A 95 -0.20 1.37 -11.26
N LYS A 96 0.27 0.25 -10.67
CA LYS A 96 -0.24 -1.09 -11.01
C LYS A 96 -1.73 -1.20 -10.69
N VAL A 97 -2.17 -0.71 -9.53
CA VAL A 97 -3.58 -0.72 -9.10
C VAL A 97 -4.43 0.19 -9.99
N GLU A 98 -3.89 1.31 -10.48
CA GLU A 98 -4.58 2.21 -11.41
C GLU A 98 -4.74 1.61 -12.81
N GLN A 99 -3.80 0.79 -13.26
CA GLN A 99 -3.87 0.07 -14.53
C GLN A 99 -4.81 -1.15 -14.49
N MET A 100 -5.33 -1.54 -13.32
CA MET A 100 -6.24 -2.68 -13.23
C MET A 100 -7.60 -2.35 -13.83
N ASP A 101 -8.08 -3.22 -14.72
CA ASP A 101 -9.41 -3.10 -15.31
C ASP A 101 -10.50 -3.14 -14.23
N GLY A 102 -11.33 -2.10 -14.21
CA GLY A 102 -12.42 -1.95 -13.25
C GLY A 102 -13.57 -2.95 -13.47
N GLN A 103 -13.62 -3.61 -14.63
CA GLN A 103 -14.63 -4.60 -14.98
C GLN A 103 -13.95 -5.83 -15.56
N HIS A 104 -14.21 -6.98 -14.94
CA HIS A 104 -13.69 -8.26 -15.39
C HIS A 104 -14.84 -9.23 -15.66
N GLN A 105 -14.98 -9.67 -16.91
CA GLN A 105 -16.02 -10.62 -17.30
C GLN A 105 -15.56 -12.05 -17.05
N ILE A 106 -16.30 -12.80 -16.23
CA ILE A 106 -16.08 -14.22 -15.96
C ILE A 106 -17.32 -15.00 -16.38
N SER A 107 -17.21 -15.77 -17.46
CA SER A 107 -18.31 -16.60 -17.97
C SER A 107 -19.60 -15.79 -18.20
N ALA A 108 -20.64 -16.02 -17.39
CA ALA A 108 -21.92 -15.31 -17.42
C ALA A 108 -22.03 -14.18 -16.38
N LEU A 109 -20.93 -13.86 -15.68
CA LEU A 109 -20.86 -12.86 -14.62
C LEU A 109 -19.92 -11.71 -15.03
N MET A 110 -20.18 -10.52 -14.50
CA MET A 110 -19.30 -9.36 -14.62
C MET A 110 -18.91 -8.91 -13.22
N LEU A 111 -17.62 -9.00 -12.88
CA LEU A 111 -17.10 -8.48 -11.62
C LEU A 111 -16.73 -7.01 -11.79
N GLN A 112 -17.21 -6.19 -10.86
CA GLN A 112 -16.84 -4.80 -10.77
C GLN A 112 -15.78 -4.63 -9.68
N ALA A 113 -14.52 -4.52 -10.11
CA ALA A 113 -13.37 -4.33 -9.21
C ALA A 113 -13.09 -2.85 -8.89
N THR A 114 -13.87 -1.91 -9.43
CA THR A 114 -13.63 -0.46 -9.25
C THR A 114 -13.62 -0.01 -7.79
N SER A 115 -14.42 -0.62 -6.91
CA SER A 115 -14.42 -0.26 -5.48
C SER A 115 -13.20 -0.82 -4.76
N LEU A 116 -12.75 -2.01 -5.16
CA LEU A 116 -11.60 -2.67 -4.57
C LEU A 116 -10.30 -1.96 -4.97
N SER A 117 -10.14 -1.60 -6.24
CA SER A 117 -8.97 -0.86 -6.72
C SER A 117 -8.87 0.53 -6.08
N LYS A 118 -10.00 1.23 -5.89
CA LYS A 118 -10.04 2.48 -5.12
C LYS A 118 -9.57 2.30 -3.67
N GLY A 119 -10.11 1.31 -2.95
CA GLY A 119 -9.68 1.05 -1.57
C GLY A 119 -8.20 0.68 -1.46
N LEU A 120 -7.69 -0.12 -2.40
CA LEU A 120 -6.27 -0.45 -2.49
C LEU A 120 -5.38 0.77 -2.75
N ARG A 121 -5.82 1.67 -3.64
CA ARG A 121 -5.13 2.92 -3.93
C ARG A 121 -5.07 3.84 -2.70
N GLU A 122 -6.17 3.97 -1.98
CA GLU A 122 -6.22 4.77 -0.75
C GLU A 122 -5.28 4.20 0.33
N LEU A 123 -5.25 2.87 0.48
CA LEU A 123 -4.29 2.22 1.37
C LEU A 123 -2.85 2.49 0.94
N ALA A 124 -2.49 2.25 -0.33
CA ALA A 124 -1.14 2.51 -0.84
C ALA A 124 -0.71 3.97 -0.65
N ASN A 125 -1.61 4.93 -0.88
CA ASN A 125 -1.35 6.34 -0.61
C ASN A 125 -1.11 6.61 0.88
N LYS A 126 -1.93 6.01 1.76
CA LYS A 126 -1.74 6.13 3.21
C LYS A 126 -0.37 5.59 3.66
N TRP A 127 0.08 4.48 3.07
CA TRP A 127 1.42 3.93 3.30
C TRP A 127 2.50 4.91 2.87
N LYS A 128 2.41 5.43 1.63
CA LYS A 128 3.35 6.42 1.07
C LYS A 128 3.44 7.68 1.94
N GLU A 129 2.30 8.31 2.24
CA GLU A 129 2.23 9.53 3.04
C GLU A 129 2.78 9.33 4.44
N SER A 130 2.43 8.23 5.10
CA SER A 130 2.89 7.95 6.47
C SER A 130 4.39 7.66 6.52
N PHE A 131 4.95 6.99 5.51
CA PHE A 131 6.39 6.77 5.40
C PHE A 131 7.13 8.09 5.11
N ALA A 132 6.65 8.87 4.15
CA ALA A 132 7.22 10.17 3.79
C ALA A 132 7.19 11.15 4.98
N ALA A 133 6.07 11.21 5.71
CA ALA A 133 5.94 12.09 6.87
C ALA A 133 6.91 11.72 8.01
N GLN A 134 7.14 10.43 8.25
CA GLN A 134 8.10 9.99 9.27
C GLN A 134 9.54 10.29 8.86
N LEU A 135 9.88 10.07 7.58
CA LEU A 135 11.18 10.43 7.02
C LEU A 135 11.43 11.94 7.10
N HIS A 136 10.45 12.75 6.68
CA HIS A 136 10.54 14.21 6.74
C HIS A 136 10.73 14.70 8.17
N LYS A 137 10.02 14.12 9.15
CA LYS A 137 10.21 14.44 10.57
C LYS A 137 11.63 14.13 11.05
N GLU A 138 12.21 13.03 10.60
CA GLU A 138 13.57 12.66 10.93
C GLU A 138 14.61 13.59 10.27
N ALA A 139 14.47 13.84 8.96
CA ALA A 139 15.32 14.78 8.24
C ALA A 139 15.27 16.18 8.85
N PHE A 140 14.08 16.67 9.19
CA PHE A 140 13.88 17.95 9.85
C PHE A 140 14.57 18.00 11.22
N SER A 141 14.47 16.93 12.02
CA SER A 141 15.15 16.86 13.32
C SER A 141 16.68 16.88 13.19
N ARG A 142 17.23 16.25 12.14
CA ARG A 142 18.67 16.30 11.85
C ARG A 142 19.08 17.71 11.43
N LEU A 143 18.32 18.35 10.54
CA LEU A 143 18.55 19.72 10.09
C LEU A 143 18.48 20.72 11.25
N ASP A 144 17.52 20.58 12.17
CA ASP A 144 17.42 21.45 13.35
C ASP A 144 18.65 21.33 14.26
N THR A 145 19.19 20.11 14.41
CA THR A 145 20.44 19.86 15.14
C THR A 145 21.62 20.58 14.47
N VAL A 146 21.73 20.49 13.15
CA VAL A 146 22.75 21.19 12.36
C VAL A 146 22.59 22.71 12.48
N PHE A 147 21.35 23.21 12.44
CA PHE A 147 21.06 24.63 12.59
C PHE A 147 21.50 25.16 13.96
N ASP A 148 21.26 24.40 15.02
CA ASP A 148 21.73 24.72 16.37
C ASP A 148 23.27 24.68 16.49
N MET A 149 23.93 23.73 15.80
CA MET A 149 25.39 23.72 15.70
C MET A 149 25.91 24.98 15.00
N VAL A 150 25.37 25.35 13.84
CA VAL A 150 25.75 26.56 13.09
C VAL A 150 25.53 27.81 13.94
N LYS A 151 24.41 27.91 14.67
CA LYS A 151 24.11 29.03 15.57
C LYS A 151 25.12 29.12 16.72
N THR A 152 25.52 27.99 17.27
CA THR A 152 26.52 27.92 18.35
C THR A 152 27.90 28.33 17.85
N GLU A 153 28.32 27.84 16.68
CA GLU A 153 29.60 28.22 16.07
C GLU A 153 29.61 29.69 15.66
N ARG A 154 28.51 30.21 15.12
CA ARG A 154 28.37 31.65 14.82
C ARG A 154 28.56 32.51 16.06
N LYS A 155 28.02 32.11 17.22
CA LYS A 155 28.24 32.82 18.49
C LYS A 155 29.71 32.76 18.95
N ARG A 156 30.38 31.62 18.75
CA ARG A 156 31.82 31.46 19.09
C ARG A 156 32.71 32.35 18.21
N LEU A 157 32.37 32.49 16.93
CA LEU A 157 33.06 33.37 15.98
C LEU A 157 32.81 34.86 16.25
N LEU A 158 31.63 35.23 16.75
CA LEU A 158 31.26 36.61 17.11
C LEU A 158 31.83 37.08 18.45
N ARG A 159 32.59 36.24 19.17
CA ARG A 159 33.23 36.63 20.43
C ARG A 159 34.23 37.76 20.15
N GLU A 160 34.05 38.90 20.80
CA GLU A 160 34.93 40.06 20.64
C GLU A 160 36.37 39.68 21.01
N VAL A 161 37.30 39.91 20.07
CA VAL A 161 38.73 39.78 20.31
C VAL A 161 39.21 41.14 20.80
N SER A 162 39.50 41.26 22.09
CA SER A 162 40.15 42.46 22.61
C SER A 162 41.54 42.61 22.01
N SER A 163 41.96 43.85 21.75
CA SER A 163 43.26 44.16 21.15
C SER A 163 44.40 43.70 22.07
N GLY A 164 44.93 42.50 21.82
CA GLY A 164 46.03 41.91 22.60
C GLY A 164 45.84 40.44 22.99
N ASP A 165 44.62 39.89 22.90
CA ASP A 165 44.33 38.51 23.32
C ASP A 165 44.64 37.50 22.20
N ILE A 166 45.91 37.12 22.08
CA ILE A 166 46.39 36.11 21.12
C ILE A 166 45.69 34.76 21.34
N ASP A 167 45.37 34.40 22.59
CA ASP A 167 44.65 33.17 22.92
C ASP A 167 43.21 33.18 22.41
N ALA A 168 42.54 34.34 22.44
CA ALA A 168 41.20 34.50 21.88
C ALA A 168 41.22 34.40 20.35
N LEU A 169 42.25 34.97 19.70
CA LEU A 169 42.45 34.84 18.25
C LEU A 169 42.75 33.39 17.84
N ALA A 170 43.60 32.68 18.60
CA ALA A 170 43.92 31.28 18.35
C ALA A 170 42.68 30.39 18.48
N TYR A 171 41.85 30.64 19.51
CA TYR A 171 40.57 29.95 19.69
C TYR A 171 39.62 30.18 18.51
N VAL A 172 39.44 31.42 18.05
CA VAL A 172 38.57 31.74 16.89
C VAL A 172 39.09 31.13 15.59
N MET A 173 40.40 31.13 15.35
CA MET A 173 40.98 30.46 14.18
C MET A 173 40.79 28.94 14.21
N GLN A 174 40.88 28.32 15.37
CA GLN A 174 40.61 26.90 15.55
C GLN A 174 39.15 26.57 15.25
N THR A 175 38.19 27.32 15.81
CA THR A 175 36.76 27.14 15.48
C THR A 175 36.45 27.40 14.01
N LEU A 176 37.10 28.38 13.37
CA LEU A 176 36.90 28.64 11.94
C LEU A 176 37.37 27.45 11.07
N ARG A 177 38.48 26.81 11.44
CA ARG A 177 38.99 25.62 10.76
C ARG A 177 38.03 24.44 10.95
N ASP A 178 37.53 24.24 12.17
CA ASP A 178 36.60 23.17 12.49
C ASP A 178 35.26 23.35 11.76
N VAL A 179 34.74 24.59 11.69
CA VAL A 179 33.54 24.93 10.90
C VAL A 179 33.75 24.61 9.42
N ARG A 180 34.90 25.01 8.85
CA ARG A 180 35.20 24.75 7.43
C ARG A 180 35.28 23.26 7.11
N SER A 181 35.77 22.44 8.05
CA SER A 181 35.78 20.98 7.89
C SER A 181 34.38 20.38 7.95
N LYS A 182 33.52 20.89 8.84
CA LYS A 182 32.14 20.41 9.00
C LYS A 182 31.19 20.93 7.93
N GLN A 183 31.52 22.03 7.27
CA GLN A 183 30.67 22.66 6.27
C GLN A 183 30.38 21.74 5.07
N SER A 184 31.34 20.94 4.61
CA SER A 184 31.13 19.99 3.52
C SER A 184 30.18 18.84 3.90
N GLU A 185 30.19 18.43 5.17
CA GLU A 185 29.30 17.39 5.70
C GLU A 185 27.87 17.93 5.86
N ILE A 186 27.76 19.17 6.36
CA ILE A 186 26.49 19.91 6.48
C ILE A 186 25.86 20.16 5.11
N GLU A 187 26.64 20.52 4.09
CA GLU A 187 26.14 20.82 2.74
C GLU A 187 25.54 19.56 2.06
N LEU A 188 26.15 18.40 2.28
CA LEU A 188 25.60 17.10 1.87
C LEU A 188 24.27 16.78 2.58
N GLU A 189 24.16 17.05 3.88
CA GLU A 189 22.93 16.83 4.65
C GLU A 189 21.79 17.77 4.23
N PHE A 190 22.09 19.01 3.83
CA PHE A 190 21.10 19.97 3.35
C PHE A 190 20.53 19.60 1.96
N ASP A 191 21.39 19.18 1.03
CA ASP A 191 20.96 18.68 -0.28
C ASP A 191 20.06 17.44 -0.13
N LEU A 192 20.35 16.59 0.84
CA LEU A 192 19.55 15.41 1.20
C LEU A 192 18.11 15.78 1.61
N ALA A 193 17.94 16.87 2.36
CA ALA A 193 16.64 17.32 2.84
C ALA A 193 15.80 18.02 1.76
N LEU A 194 16.43 18.61 0.75
CA LEU A 194 15.76 19.32 -0.36
C LEU A 194 15.28 18.39 -1.48
N LEU A 195 15.82 17.17 -1.59
CA LEU A 195 15.45 16.20 -2.62
C LEU A 195 14.13 15.45 -2.35
N LEU A 196 13.55 15.57 -1.15
CA LEU A 196 12.25 14.99 -0.81
C LEU A 196 11.14 16.03 -1.06
N PRO A 197 10.22 15.79 -2.02
CA PRO A 197 9.07 16.66 -2.25
C PRO A 197 8.03 16.61 -1.11
#